data_AF-A0A2T1G7R1-F1
#
_entry.id   AF-A0A2T1G7R1-F1
#
_cell.length_a   1.000
_cell.length_b   1.000
_cell.length_c   1.000
_cell.angle_alpha   90.00
_cell.angle_beta   90.00
_cell.angle_gamma   90.00
#
_symmetry.space_group_name_H-M   'P 1'
#
loop_
_entity.id
_entity.type
_entity.pdbx_description
1 polymer ?
#
loop_
_entity_poly.entity_id
_entity_poly.type
_entity_poly.pdbx_seq_one_letter_code
_entity_poly.pdbx_strand_id
1 'polypeptide(L)'
;MANYAIFDEQYYLASYPWVKPAIDAGVIKSGREHFEKFGQAGGLTKISRYFDESTYLDGNRDIAPFVRTPNNPNAPFATGLDHFIQQGYEQGRTRVSPDYDEAFYIANNRDLQPFIQNGTFKSGYQQFIQFGVKEGRFGTSFFETEYLQKNPDIVPFVNSGTLKTGREHYFNFGKNEPSRSATFVGSSGNDILTGSGVGKVELIAVEVGLATGNGFGSSRVYESDGSNEFDILIGGSGRDTFALGKENITRRGSLLGSTQFYIGPGFATIRNFNQGQDTIQLAGSFTLSNSYLDIFSVFPINNGRDLAIQTKGFRNAINGVLSTSNFDTIAVIEGGGNLTLNQLPSSPDFTFSLG
;
A
#
# COMPACT_ATOMS: atom_id res chain seq x y z
N MET A 1 -1.03 -32.13 -4.07
CA MET A 1 -1.16 -31.85 -5.52
C MET A 1 -0.50 -30.51 -5.76
N ALA A 2 0.28 -30.33 -6.82
CA ALA A 2 0.94 -29.05 -7.10
C ALA A 2 -0.09 -27.95 -7.38
N ASN A 3 0.09 -26.77 -6.78
CA ASN A 3 -0.81 -25.63 -6.93
C ASN A 3 -0.21 -24.54 -7.84
N TYR A 4 -0.79 -24.38 -9.03
CA TYR A 4 -0.35 -23.38 -10.02
C TYR A 4 -1.26 -22.14 -10.06
N ALA A 5 -2.03 -21.86 -9.02
CA ALA A 5 -2.94 -20.70 -8.99
C ALA A 5 -2.22 -19.36 -9.17
N ILE A 6 -0.95 -19.29 -8.77
CA ILE A 6 -0.12 -18.09 -8.92
C ILE A 6 0.38 -17.87 -10.35
N PHE A 7 0.30 -18.85 -11.25
CA PHE A 7 0.95 -18.78 -12.57
C PHE A 7 0.33 -17.70 -13.47
N ASP A 8 1.15 -16.76 -13.93
CA ASP A 8 0.81 -15.68 -14.87
C ASP A 8 1.48 -15.97 -16.22
N GLU A 9 0.69 -16.42 -17.20
CA GLU A 9 1.14 -16.80 -18.54
C GLU A 9 1.88 -15.66 -19.24
N GLN A 10 1.34 -14.44 -19.14
CA GLN A 10 1.91 -13.29 -19.83
C GLN A 10 3.25 -12.91 -19.21
N TYR A 11 3.31 -12.86 -17.89
CA TYR A 11 4.55 -12.57 -17.17
C TYR A 11 5.62 -13.65 -17.41
N TYR A 12 5.23 -14.92 -17.45
CA TYR A 12 6.15 -16.02 -17.72
C TYR A 12 6.77 -15.92 -19.11
N LEU A 13 5.96 -15.65 -20.15
CA LEU A 13 6.47 -15.51 -21.52
C LEU A 13 7.31 -14.25 -21.72
N ALA A 14 7.01 -13.17 -20.99
CA ALA A 14 7.88 -11.99 -20.96
C ALA A 14 9.23 -12.28 -20.27
N SER A 15 9.21 -13.10 -19.21
CA SER A 15 10.41 -13.51 -18.46
C SER A 15 11.25 -14.55 -19.21
N TYR A 16 10.62 -15.38 -20.04
CA TYR A 16 11.27 -16.44 -20.83
C TYR A 16 10.84 -16.38 -22.31
N PRO A 17 11.23 -15.34 -23.08
CA PRO A 17 10.75 -15.14 -24.46
C PRO A 17 11.10 -16.28 -25.41
N TRP A 18 12.16 -17.04 -25.10
CA TRP A 18 12.60 -18.20 -25.86
C TRP A 18 11.62 -19.38 -25.83
N VAL A 19 10.59 -19.35 -24.97
CA VAL A 19 9.50 -20.34 -24.95
C VAL A 19 8.54 -20.13 -26.12
N LYS A 20 8.35 -18.87 -26.57
CA LYS A 20 7.34 -18.49 -27.56
C LYS A 20 7.47 -19.25 -28.91
N PRO A 21 8.67 -19.42 -29.51
CA PRO A 21 8.80 -20.18 -30.75
C PRO A 21 8.28 -21.63 -30.67
N ALA A 22 8.42 -22.29 -29.51
CA ALA A 22 7.91 -23.64 -29.32
C ALA A 22 6.38 -23.69 -29.19
N ILE A 23 5.76 -22.63 -28.67
CA ILE A 23 4.30 -22.45 -28.66
C ILE A 23 3.80 -22.19 -30.08
N ASP A 24 4.45 -21.26 -30.80
CA ASP A 24 4.08 -20.90 -32.18
C ASP A 24 4.20 -22.11 -33.13
N ALA A 25 5.18 -22.99 -32.90
CA ALA A 25 5.37 -24.23 -33.64
C ALA A 25 4.43 -25.38 -33.20
N GLY A 26 3.60 -25.18 -32.17
CA GLY A 26 2.68 -26.19 -31.64
C GLY A 26 3.33 -27.36 -30.89
N VAL A 27 4.61 -27.24 -30.51
CA VAL A 27 5.34 -28.26 -29.73
C VAL A 27 4.87 -28.32 -28.28
N ILE A 28 4.48 -27.15 -27.74
CA ILE A 28 3.85 -26.96 -26.43
C ILE A 28 2.64 -26.03 -26.61
N LYS A 29 1.61 -26.17 -25.76
CA LYS A 29 0.35 -25.42 -25.88
C LYS A 29 0.38 -24.06 -25.17
N SER A 30 1.24 -23.91 -24.15
CA SER A 30 1.33 -22.69 -23.35
C SER A 30 2.65 -22.61 -22.58
N GLY A 31 2.96 -21.42 -22.07
CA GLY A 31 4.00 -21.18 -21.09
C GLY A 31 3.78 -21.98 -19.82
N ARG A 32 2.52 -22.14 -19.38
CA ARG A 32 2.17 -23.03 -18.27
C ARG A 32 2.58 -24.48 -18.53
N GLU A 33 2.28 -25.04 -19.70
CA GLU A 33 2.70 -26.40 -20.04
C GLU A 33 4.22 -26.53 -20.06
N HIS A 34 4.91 -25.53 -20.60
CA HIS A 34 6.37 -25.49 -20.56
C HIS A 34 6.91 -25.47 -19.13
N PHE A 35 6.34 -24.66 -18.25
CA PHE A 35 6.76 -24.59 -16.85
C PHE A 35 6.54 -25.93 -16.13
N GLU A 36 5.35 -26.52 -16.25
CA GLU A 36 5.02 -27.80 -15.61
C GLU A 36 5.91 -28.94 -16.09
N LYS A 37 6.25 -29.01 -17.38
CA LYS A 37 7.06 -30.09 -17.95
C LYS A 37 8.57 -29.89 -17.78
N PHE A 38 9.04 -28.65 -17.87
CA PHE A 38 10.47 -28.34 -17.99
C PHE A 38 10.92 -27.27 -17.02
N GLY A 39 10.16 -26.17 -16.91
CA GLY A 39 10.59 -24.99 -16.16
C GLY A 39 10.76 -25.24 -14.67
N GLN A 40 9.86 -26.01 -14.04
CA GLN A 40 9.92 -26.32 -12.61
C GLN A 40 11.19 -27.11 -12.26
N ALA A 41 11.49 -28.17 -13.02
CA ALA A 41 12.71 -28.95 -12.83
C ALA A 41 13.97 -28.18 -13.25
N GLY A 42 13.84 -27.29 -14.25
CA GLY A 42 14.90 -26.42 -14.75
C GLY A 42 15.19 -25.19 -13.89
N GLY A 43 14.50 -25.03 -12.75
CA GLY A 43 14.75 -23.94 -11.81
C GLY A 43 14.23 -22.57 -12.27
N LEU A 44 13.23 -22.53 -13.15
CA LEU A 44 12.63 -21.28 -13.63
C LEU A 44 11.63 -20.75 -12.60
N THR A 45 11.98 -19.67 -11.89
CA THR A 45 11.18 -19.15 -10.77
C THR A 45 10.29 -17.95 -11.13
N LYS A 46 10.49 -17.31 -12.29
CA LYS A 46 9.74 -16.12 -12.69
C LYS A 46 8.41 -16.50 -13.34
N ILE A 47 7.48 -17.00 -12.53
CA ILE A 47 6.16 -17.45 -13.01
C ILE A 47 5.03 -16.48 -12.76
N SER A 48 5.22 -15.50 -11.87
CA SER A 48 4.25 -14.44 -11.64
C SER A 48 4.88 -13.25 -10.92
N ARG A 49 4.16 -12.12 -10.96
CA ARG A 49 4.50 -10.92 -10.19
C ARG A 49 4.38 -11.10 -8.67
N TYR A 50 3.64 -12.10 -8.22
CA TYR A 50 3.36 -12.33 -6.80
C TYR A 50 4.23 -13.41 -6.17
N PHE A 51 5.27 -13.88 -6.87
CA PHE A 51 6.29 -14.74 -6.30
C PHE A 51 7.69 -14.22 -6.58
N ASP A 52 8.51 -14.18 -5.52
CA ASP A 52 9.92 -13.84 -5.56
C ASP A 52 10.71 -14.87 -4.74
N GLU A 53 11.59 -15.59 -5.43
CA GLU A 53 12.37 -16.70 -4.86
C GLU A 53 13.21 -16.25 -3.65
N SER A 54 13.93 -15.13 -3.77
CA SER A 54 14.73 -14.58 -2.68
C SER A 54 13.88 -14.26 -1.46
N THR A 55 12.77 -13.55 -1.67
CA THR A 55 11.85 -13.17 -0.59
C THR A 55 11.28 -14.41 0.09
N TYR A 56 10.90 -15.42 -0.69
CA TYR A 56 10.37 -16.66 -0.17
C TYR A 56 11.39 -17.42 0.66
N LEU A 57 12.63 -17.58 0.20
CA LEU A 57 13.68 -18.27 0.95
C LEU A 57 14.07 -17.50 2.22
N ASP A 58 14.17 -16.17 2.14
CA ASP A 58 14.50 -15.31 3.28
C ASP A 58 13.42 -15.36 4.36
N GLY A 59 12.15 -15.38 3.96
CA GLY A 59 10.99 -15.48 4.84
C GLY A 59 10.73 -16.89 5.39
N ASN A 60 11.32 -17.91 4.80
CA ASN A 60 11.07 -19.32 5.11
C ASN A 60 12.40 -20.09 5.24
N ARG A 61 13.31 -19.58 6.10
CA ARG A 61 14.67 -20.14 6.25
C ARG A 61 14.69 -21.63 6.62
N ASP A 62 13.61 -22.14 7.19
CA ASP A 62 13.42 -23.56 7.48
C ASP A 62 13.42 -24.45 6.22
N ILE A 63 13.10 -23.89 5.04
CA ILE A 63 13.04 -24.64 3.78
C ILE A 63 14.36 -24.60 3.01
N ALA A 64 15.27 -23.68 3.33
CA ALA A 64 16.53 -23.50 2.60
C ALA A 64 17.39 -24.78 2.50
N PRO A 65 17.51 -25.64 3.54
CA PRO A 65 18.25 -26.90 3.43
C PRO A 65 17.64 -27.92 2.46
N PHE A 66 16.36 -27.76 2.11
CA PHE A 66 15.59 -28.67 1.25
C PHE A 66 15.51 -28.20 -0.21
N VAL A 67 16.11 -27.06 -0.53
CA VAL A 67 16.21 -26.52 -1.89
C VAL A 67 17.57 -26.89 -2.49
N ARG A 68 17.56 -27.25 -3.77
CA ARG A 68 18.79 -27.66 -4.48
C ARG A 68 19.78 -26.50 -4.54
N THR A 69 21.03 -26.82 -4.22
CA THR A 69 22.17 -25.91 -4.36
C THR A 69 23.34 -26.66 -5.00
N PRO A 70 24.40 -25.98 -5.46
CA PRO A 70 25.61 -26.66 -5.90
C PRO A 70 26.19 -27.64 -4.86
N ASN A 71 25.99 -27.34 -3.56
CA ASN A 71 26.46 -28.16 -2.44
C ASN A 71 25.44 -29.22 -1.97
N ASN A 72 24.18 -29.12 -2.42
CA ASN A 72 23.12 -30.08 -2.14
C ASN A 72 22.26 -30.32 -3.40
N PRO A 73 22.79 -31.00 -4.43
CA PRO A 73 22.10 -31.17 -5.71
C PRO A 73 20.91 -32.14 -5.63
N ASN A 74 20.83 -32.96 -4.57
CA ASN A 74 19.79 -33.99 -4.39
C ASN A 74 18.66 -33.55 -3.47
N ALA A 75 18.60 -32.26 -3.12
CA ALA A 75 17.53 -31.73 -2.29
C ALA A 75 16.15 -31.97 -2.96
N PRO A 76 15.08 -32.18 -2.15
CA PRO A 76 13.78 -32.58 -2.66
C PRO A 76 13.12 -31.51 -3.55
N PHE A 77 13.41 -30.23 -3.33
CA PHE A 77 12.84 -29.13 -4.11
C PHE A 77 13.88 -28.53 -5.05
N ALA A 78 13.52 -28.35 -6.31
CA ALA A 78 14.40 -27.70 -7.29
C ALA A 78 14.68 -26.24 -6.91
N THR A 79 13.67 -25.55 -6.37
CA THR A 79 13.68 -24.14 -5.95
C THR A 79 12.74 -23.93 -4.75
N GLY A 80 12.81 -22.77 -4.13
CA GLY A 80 11.80 -22.28 -3.19
C GLY A 80 10.41 -22.19 -3.82
N LEU A 81 10.31 -21.79 -5.09
CA LEU A 81 9.05 -21.86 -5.85
C LEU A 81 8.49 -23.29 -5.90
N ASP A 82 9.36 -24.28 -6.14
CA ASP A 82 8.97 -25.68 -6.19
C ASP A 82 8.40 -26.14 -4.85
N HIS A 83 9.05 -25.78 -3.73
CA HIS A 83 8.47 -25.98 -2.40
C HIS A 83 7.13 -25.25 -2.25
N PHE A 84 7.04 -24.00 -2.67
CA PHE A 84 5.84 -23.19 -2.52
C PHE A 84 4.62 -23.81 -3.21
N ILE A 85 4.77 -24.19 -4.48
CA ILE A 85 3.73 -24.83 -5.29
C ILE A 85 3.32 -26.19 -4.73
N GLN A 86 4.27 -26.98 -4.24
CA GLN A 86 3.98 -28.32 -3.74
C GLN A 86 3.39 -28.33 -2.32
N GLN A 87 3.81 -27.38 -1.47
CA GLN A 87 3.51 -27.40 -0.04
C GLN A 87 3.22 -26.01 0.54
N GLY A 88 4.05 -25.02 0.23
CA GLY A 88 4.00 -23.70 0.90
C GLY A 88 2.65 -22.98 0.77
N TYR A 89 1.98 -23.12 -0.39
CA TYR A 89 0.66 -22.53 -0.62
C TYR A 89 -0.40 -23.10 0.34
N GLU A 90 -0.45 -24.43 0.49
CA GLU A 90 -1.41 -25.10 1.38
C GLU A 90 -1.03 -25.00 2.87
N GLN A 91 0.26 -24.77 3.16
CA GLN A 91 0.76 -24.45 4.49
C GLN A 91 0.42 -23.01 4.93
N GLY A 92 -0.15 -22.19 4.04
CA GLY A 92 -0.46 -20.79 4.35
C GLY A 92 0.80 -19.92 4.46
N ARG A 93 1.87 -20.22 3.73
CA ARG A 93 3.07 -19.36 3.70
C ARG A 93 2.80 -18.12 2.84
N THR A 94 3.00 -16.95 3.43
CA THR A 94 2.58 -15.65 2.85
C THR A 94 3.73 -14.71 2.55
N ARG A 95 4.93 -14.97 3.10
CA ARG A 95 6.16 -14.24 2.75
C ARG A 95 6.68 -14.73 1.41
N VAL A 96 6.07 -14.25 0.32
CA VAL A 96 6.23 -14.80 -1.04
C VAL A 96 6.73 -13.78 -2.05
N SER A 97 6.44 -12.50 -1.88
CA SER A 97 6.90 -11.42 -2.77
C SER A 97 6.88 -10.09 -2.01
N PRO A 98 7.74 -9.12 -2.35
CA PRO A 98 7.62 -7.75 -1.87
C PRO A 98 6.29 -7.08 -2.28
N ASP A 99 5.62 -7.59 -3.30
CA ASP A 99 4.33 -7.09 -3.81
C ASP A 99 3.12 -7.62 -3.01
N TYR A 100 3.35 -8.26 -1.87
CA TYR A 100 2.30 -8.73 -0.97
C TYR A 100 2.73 -8.69 0.50
N ASP A 101 1.86 -8.13 1.35
CA ASP A 101 1.98 -8.09 2.80
C ASP A 101 0.68 -8.66 3.41
N GLU A 102 0.79 -9.80 4.09
CA GLU A 102 -0.34 -10.49 4.70
C GLU A 102 -1.04 -9.67 5.80
N ALA A 103 -0.27 -8.96 6.62
CA ALA A 103 -0.81 -8.21 7.74
C ALA A 103 -1.61 -7.02 7.22
N PHE A 104 -1.03 -6.28 6.26
CA PHE A 104 -1.73 -5.20 5.56
C PHE A 104 -2.97 -5.72 4.84
N TYR A 105 -2.84 -6.80 4.05
CA TYR A 105 -3.94 -7.33 3.25
C TYR A 105 -5.13 -7.72 4.12
N ILE A 106 -4.91 -8.41 5.23
CA ILE A 106 -5.98 -8.80 6.15
C ILE A 106 -6.60 -7.59 6.85
N ALA A 107 -5.78 -6.61 7.25
CA ALA A 107 -6.26 -5.41 7.91
C ALA A 107 -7.11 -4.53 6.98
N ASN A 108 -6.70 -4.39 5.72
CA ASN A 108 -7.41 -3.63 4.68
C ASN A 108 -8.63 -4.37 4.11
N ASN A 109 -8.81 -5.65 4.43
CA ASN A 109 -9.89 -6.47 3.88
C ASN A 109 -10.57 -7.25 5.02
N ARG A 110 -11.09 -6.52 6.01
CA ARG A 110 -11.67 -7.12 7.23
C ARG A 110 -12.88 -8.01 6.96
N ASP A 111 -13.54 -7.83 5.81
CA ASP A 111 -14.59 -8.72 5.32
C ASP A 111 -14.10 -10.16 5.10
N LEU A 112 -12.80 -10.38 4.90
CA LEU A 112 -12.19 -11.70 4.73
C LEU A 112 -11.95 -12.45 6.05
N GLN A 113 -11.97 -11.76 7.19
CA GLN A 113 -11.68 -12.34 8.50
C GLN A 113 -12.48 -13.62 8.80
N PRO A 114 -13.81 -13.67 8.60
CA PRO A 114 -14.58 -14.88 8.85
C PRO A 114 -14.17 -16.06 7.96
N PHE A 115 -13.79 -15.81 6.70
CA PHE A 115 -13.39 -16.83 5.72
C PHE A 115 -11.99 -17.39 5.97
N ILE A 116 -11.11 -16.58 6.57
CA ILE A 116 -9.80 -17.04 7.00
C ILE A 116 -9.95 -17.86 8.30
N GLN A 117 -10.71 -17.34 9.27
CA GLN A 117 -10.93 -18.01 10.56
C GLN A 117 -11.64 -19.37 10.43
N ASN A 118 -12.60 -19.50 9.51
CA ASN A 118 -13.28 -20.77 9.27
C ASN A 118 -12.50 -21.73 8.33
N GLY A 119 -11.32 -21.32 7.85
CA GLY A 119 -10.45 -22.14 7.01
C GLY A 119 -10.86 -22.26 5.54
N THR A 120 -11.80 -21.43 5.05
CA THR A 120 -12.11 -21.32 3.62
C THR A 120 -10.88 -20.88 2.83
N PHE A 121 -10.14 -19.91 3.38
CA PHE A 121 -8.79 -19.56 2.93
C PHE A 121 -7.79 -19.87 4.04
N LYS A 122 -6.65 -20.48 3.67
CA LYS A 122 -5.51 -20.75 4.55
C LYS A 122 -4.75 -19.48 4.93
N SER A 123 -4.85 -18.45 4.10
CA SER A 123 -4.23 -17.15 4.28
C SER A 123 -4.95 -16.10 3.45
N GLY A 124 -4.73 -14.82 3.78
CA GLY A 124 -5.09 -13.70 2.92
C GLY A 124 -4.47 -13.85 1.54
N TYR A 125 -3.22 -14.35 1.46
CA TYR A 125 -2.52 -14.52 0.18
C TYR A 125 -3.27 -15.49 -0.74
N GLN A 126 -3.85 -16.55 -0.17
CA GLN A 126 -4.64 -17.50 -0.95
C GLN A 126 -5.84 -16.80 -1.59
N GLN A 127 -6.58 -15.99 -0.82
CA GLN A 127 -7.72 -15.22 -1.33
C GLN A 127 -7.26 -14.17 -2.35
N PHE A 128 -6.14 -13.49 -2.08
CA PHE A 128 -5.58 -12.48 -2.97
C PHE A 128 -5.29 -13.03 -4.37
N ILE A 129 -4.59 -14.17 -4.44
CA ILE A 129 -4.24 -14.82 -5.71
C ILE A 129 -5.48 -15.35 -6.45
N GLN A 130 -6.44 -15.93 -5.73
CA GLN A 130 -7.61 -16.52 -6.37
C GLN A 130 -8.62 -15.46 -6.84
N PHE A 131 -8.79 -14.40 -6.05
CA PHE A 131 -9.86 -13.42 -6.21
C PHE A 131 -9.37 -11.97 -6.09
N GLY A 132 -8.61 -11.64 -5.03
CA GLY A 132 -8.28 -10.25 -4.69
C GLY A 132 -7.64 -9.43 -5.81
N VAL A 133 -6.73 -10.03 -6.60
CA VAL A 133 -6.13 -9.37 -7.77
C VAL A 133 -7.20 -8.95 -8.80
N LYS A 134 -8.20 -9.80 -9.05
CA LYS A 134 -9.30 -9.52 -9.98
C LYS A 134 -10.33 -8.55 -9.40
N GLU A 135 -10.47 -8.56 -8.08
CA GLU A 135 -11.31 -7.62 -7.32
C GLU A 135 -10.65 -6.23 -7.23
N GLY A 136 -9.38 -6.09 -7.61
CA GLY A 136 -8.63 -4.83 -7.52
C GLY A 136 -8.16 -4.50 -6.10
N ARG A 137 -8.12 -5.50 -5.20
CA ARG A 137 -7.60 -5.34 -3.83
C ARG A 137 -6.09 -5.12 -3.85
N PHE A 138 -5.58 -4.37 -2.88
CA PHE A 138 -4.17 -4.01 -2.80
C PHE A 138 -3.41 -5.01 -1.93
N GLY A 139 -2.30 -5.55 -2.43
CA GLY A 139 -1.45 -6.47 -1.68
C GLY A 139 -0.53 -5.78 -0.67
N THR A 140 -0.29 -4.48 -0.78
CA THR A 140 0.62 -3.72 0.08
C THR A 140 0.12 -2.29 0.28
N SER A 141 0.67 -1.57 1.25
CA SER A 141 0.39 -0.15 1.46
C SER A 141 0.81 0.75 0.30
N PHE A 142 1.70 0.31 -0.60
CA PHE A 142 2.04 1.10 -1.79
C PHE A 142 0.86 1.16 -2.76
N PHE A 143 0.35 2.36 -3.03
CA PHE A 143 -0.84 2.55 -3.85
C PHE A 143 -0.50 2.48 -5.36
N GLU A 144 -0.24 1.27 -5.84
CA GLU A 144 0.26 1.03 -7.20
C GLU A 144 -0.65 1.60 -8.29
N THR A 145 -1.98 1.50 -8.12
CA THR A 145 -2.90 1.97 -9.16
C THR A 145 -2.74 3.47 -9.40
N GLU A 146 -2.63 4.27 -8.33
CA GLU A 146 -2.38 5.71 -8.46
C GLU A 146 -0.98 5.99 -9.01
N TYR A 147 0.01 5.20 -8.60
CA TYR A 147 1.36 5.31 -9.15
C TYR A 147 1.35 5.10 -10.68
N LEU A 148 0.64 4.09 -11.19
CA LEU A 148 0.53 3.83 -12.63
C LEU A 148 -0.25 4.93 -13.36
N GLN A 149 -1.30 5.49 -12.75
CA GLN A 149 -2.03 6.64 -13.31
C GLN A 149 -1.12 7.87 -13.48
N LYS A 150 -0.26 8.15 -12.49
CA LYS A 150 0.68 9.29 -12.52
C LYS A 150 1.90 9.05 -13.41
N ASN A 151 2.17 7.80 -13.79
CA ASN A 151 3.35 7.39 -14.56
C ASN A 151 2.95 6.54 -15.79
N PRO A 152 2.21 7.13 -16.74
CA PRO A 152 1.71 6.39 -17.91
C PRO A 152 2.82 5.83 -18.81
N ASP A 153 4.04 6.36 -18.70
CA ASP A 153 5.22 5.90 -19.43
C ASP A 153 5.65 4.47 -19.07
N ILE A 154 5.39 4.02 -17.83
CA ILE A 154 5.75 2.66 -17.39
C ILE A 154 4.63 1.63 -17.60
N VAL A 155 3.39 2.08 -17.83
CA VAL A 155 2.22 1.22 -17.99
C VAL A 155 2.39 0.17 -19.10
N PRO A 156 2.94 0.48 -20.30
CA PRO A 156 3.19 -0.53 -21.32
C PRO A 156 4.13 -1.65 -20.86
N PHE A 157 5.13 -1.33 -20.02
CA PHE A 157 6.10 -2.31 -19.53
C PHE A 157 5.50 -3.24 -18.48
N VAL A 158 4.69 -2.70 -17.56
CA VAL A 158 3.90 -3.50 -16.61
C VAL A 158 2.88 -4.37 -17.35
N ASN A 159 2.15 -3.78 -18.30
CA ASN A 159 1.18 -4.50 -19.11
C ASN A 159 1.82 -5.58 -19.95
N SER A 160 3.06 -5.41 -20.44
CA SER A 160 3.78 -6.44 -21.19
C SER A 160 4.35 -7.56 -20.31
N GLY A 161 4.41 -7.38 -18.99
CA GLY A 161 5.11 -8.28 -18.07
C GLY A 161 6.63 -8.09 -18.01
N THR A 162 7.17 -7.07 -18.70
CA THR A 162 8.61 -6.72 -18.65
C THR A 162 9.00 -6.16 -17.27
N LEU A 163 8.08 -5.41 -16.65
CA LEU A 163 8.13 -5.05 -15.23
C LEU A 163 7.08 -5.86 -14.49
N LYS A 164 7.40 -6.37 -13.29
CA LYS A 164 6.47 -7.12 -12.43
C LYS A 164 5.26 -6.27 -12.05
N THR A 165 5.54 -5.07 -11.54
CA THR A 165 4.58 -4.14 -10.95
C THR A 165 5.10 -2.70 -11.07
N GLY A 166 4.21 -1.71 -10.96
CA GLY A 166 4.58 -0.32 -10.74
C GLY A 166 5.33 -0.14 -9.42
N ARG A 167 5.05 -0.98 -8.42
CA ARG A 167 5.79 -1.04 -7.16
C ARG A 167 7.26 -1.42 -7.39
N GLU A 168 7.54 -2.45 -8.18
CA GLU A 168 8.90 -2.83 -8.55
C GLU A 168 9.63 -1.65 -9.22
N HIS A 169 8.99 -0.98 -10.17
CA HIS A 169 9.57 0.20 -10.81
C HIS A 169 9.91 1.29 -9.78
N TYR A 170 8.97 1.61 -8.88
CA TYR A 170 9.21 2.64 -7.87
C TYR A 170 10.38 2.29 -6.97
N PHE A 171 10.41 1.08 -6.40
CA PHE A 171 11.43 0.73 -5.41
C PHE A 171 12.83 0.50 -6.01
N ASN A 172 12.92 0.17 -7.30
CA ASN A 172 14.19 0.01 -8.02
C ASN A 172 14.69 1.32 -8.64
N PHE A 173 13.79 2.15 -9.14
CA PHE A 173 14.13 3.36 -9.91
C PHE A 173 13.42 4.59 -9.34
N GLY A 174 12.08 4.58 -9.34
CA GLY A 174 11.28 5.78 -9.11
C GLY A 174 11.51 6.49 -7.78
N LYS A 175 11.83 5.77 -6.70
CA LYS A 175 12.15 6.36 -5.40
C LYS A 175 13.37 7.29 -5.45
N ASN A 176 14.24 7.14 -6.43
CA ASN A 176 15.43 7.97 -6.63
C ASN A 176 15.20 9.09 -7.66
N GLU A 177 14.00 9.17 -8.24
CA GLU A 177 13.64 10.16 -9.26
C GLU A 177 12.78 11.26 -8.62
N PRO A 178 13.26 12.52 -8.51
CA PRO A 178 12.49 13.60 -7.87
C PRO A 178 11.13 13.90 -8.52
N SER A 179 10.96 13.53 -9.80
CA SER A 179 9.71 13.68 -10.54
C SER A 179 8.68 12.60 -10.26
N ARG A 180 9.06 11.49 -9.61
CA ARG A 180 8.13 10.41 -9.27
C ARG A 180 7.59 10.64 -7.87
N SER A 181 6.26 10.64 -7.76
CA SER A 181 5.57 10.66 -6.49
C SER A 181 5.03 9.27 -6.12
N ALA A 182 4.96 8.96 -4.84
CA ALA A 182 4.30 7.76 -4.33
C ALA A 182 3.27 8.12 -3.26
N THR A 183 2.27 7.25 -3.13
CA THR A 183 1.27 7.30 -2.07
C THR A 183 1.30 5.97 -1.35
N PHE A 184 1.37 6.02 -0.02
CA PHE A 184 1.23 4.87 0.85
C PHE A 184 -0.07 5.01 1.64
N VAL A 185 -0.88 3.95 1.63
CA VAL A 185 -2.19 3.90 2.27
C VAL A 185 -2.21 2.87 3.40
N GLY A 186 -3.02 3.14 4.41
CA GLY A 186 -3.26 2.30 5.56
C GLY A 186 -4.47 1.39 5.37
N SER A 187 -4.98 0.90 6.49
CA SER A 187 -6.13 0.01 6.64
C SER A 187 -7.18 0.64 7.57
N SER A 188 -8.20 -0.12 7.97
CA SER A 188 -9.16 0.29 9.01
C SER A 188 -8.71 -0.15 10.42
N GLY A 189 -7.41 -0.03 10.68
CA GLY A 189 -6.76 -0.43 11.92
C GLY A 189 -5.37 0.17 12.02
N ASN A 190 -4.71 -0.03 13.17
CA ASN A 190 -3.42 0.61 13.44
C ASN A 190 -2.32 0.19 12.45
N ASP A 191 -1.77 1.17 11.75
CA ASP A 191 -0.76 0.98 10.72
C ASP A 191 0.61 1.58 11.08
N ILE A 192 1.64 1.06 10.42
CA ILE A 192 2.96 1.69 10.38
C ILE A 192 3.30 1.95 8.91
N LEU A 193 3.26 3.22 8.50
CA LEU A 193 3.63 3.66 7.17
C LEU A 193 5.00 4.33 7.20
N THR A 194 5.87 3.93 6.26
CA THR A 194 7.19 4.56 6.09
C THR A 194 7.31 5.09 4.68
N GLY A 195 7.47 6.41 4.58
CA GLY A 195 7.76 7.10 3.34
C GLY A 195 9.11 6.68 2.78
N SER A 196 9.17 6.50 1.47
CA SER A 196 10.41 6.14 0.78
C SER A 196 10.49 6.87 -0.54
N GLY A 197 11.60 7.57 -0.76
CA GLY A 197 11.94 8.22 -2.02
C GLY A 197 12.26 9.70 -1.88
N VAL A 198 12.98 10.25 -2.86
CA VAL A 198 13.44 11.65 -2.91
C VAL A 198 12.40 12.60 -3.53
N GLY A 199 11.36 12.05 -4.17
CA GLY A 199 10.25 12.79 -4.74
C GLY A 199 9.21 13.21 -3.69
N LYS A 200 7.98 13.45 -4.14
CA LYS A 200 6.85 13.70 -3.24
C LYS A 200 6.27 12.39 -2.75
N VAL A 201 6.14 12.22 -1.45
CA VAL A 201 5.56 11.02 -0.84
C VAL A 201 4.36 11.42 0.01
N GLU A 202 3.25 10.74 -0.17
CA GLU A 202 2.05 10.97 0.62
C GLU A 202 1.77 9.74 1.50
N LEU A 203 1.53 9.97 2.78
CA LEU A 203 1.23 8.95 3.78
C LEU A 203 -0.20 9.15 4.27
N ILE A 204 -1.05 8.17 4.02
CA ILE A 204 -2.48 8.19 4.34
C ILE A 204 -2.77 6.95 5.19
N ALA A 205 -2.67 7.02 6.51
CA ALA A 205 -2.85 5.86 7.38
C ALA A 205 -4.34 5.59 7.68
N VAL A 206 -5.17 5.56 6.64
CA VAL A 206 -6.57 5.11 6.70
C VAL A 206 -6.85 4.23 5.48
N GLU A 207 -7.92 3.45 5.51
CA GLU A 207 -8.32 2.57 4.42
C GLU A 207 -8.75 3.39 3.21
N VAL A 208 -8.03 3.21 2.10
CA VAL A 208 -8.30 3.90 0.83
C VAL A 208 -8.58 2.87 -0.26
N GLY A 209 -9.74 2.99 -0.89
CA GLY A 209 -10.14 2.29 -2.11
C GLY A 209 -10.15 3.19 -3.34
N LEU A 210 -10.68 2.65 -4.44
CA LEU A 210 -10.91 3.37 -5.69
C LEU A 210 -12.36 3.27 -6.12
N ALA A 211 -12.93 4.39 -6.57
CA ALA A 211 -14.28 4.40 -7.12
C ALA A 211 -14.32 3.57 -8.40
N THR A 212 -15.15 2.52 -8.46
CA THR A 212 -15.28 1.68 -9.65
C THR A 212 -16.05 2.43 -10.75
N GLY A 213 -15.36 2.73 -11.84
CA GLY A 213 -15.92 3.25 -13.08
C GLY A 213 -14.97 2.96 -14.25
N ASN A 214 -15.44 2.19 -15.24
CA ASN A 214 -14.91 1.95 -16.60
C ASN A 214 -13.40 2.09 -16.89
N GLY A 215 -12.53 1.60 -16.00
CA GLY A 215 -11.07 1.52 -16.22
C GLY A 215 -10.31 2.56 -15.40
N PHE A 216 -9.48 2.06 -14.46
CA PHE A 216 -8.73 2.82 -13.46
C PHE A 216 -9.60 3.80 -12.67
N GLY A 217 -10.08 3.38 -11.50
CA GLY A 217 -10.96 4.22 -10.67
C GLY A 217 -10.46 5.66 -10.58
N SER A 218 -11.31 6.61 -10.96
CA SER A 218 -10.90 7.99 -11.25
C SER A 218 -10.68 8.84 -10.00
N SER A 219 -11.01 8.33 -8.82
CA SER A 219 -10.88 9.04 -7.56
C SER A 219 -10.73 8.06 -6.39
N ARG A 220 -9.94 8.48 -5.39
CA ARG A 220 -9.82 7.80 -4.11
C ARG A 220 -11.19 7.74 -3.42
N VAL A 221 -11.51 6.59 -2.86
CA VAL A 221 -12.60 6.43 -1.90
C VAL A 221 -11.94 6.16 -0.55
N TYR A 222 -12.39 6.85 0.49
CA TYR A 222 -11.87 6.63 1.84
C TYR A 222 -12.91 5.77 2.54
N GLU A 223 -12.54 4.52 2.81
CA GLU A 223 -13.41 3.48 3.35
C GLU A 223 -13.39 3.49 4.90
N SER A 224 -12.35 4.09 5.49
CA SER A 224 -12.29 4.46 6.91
C SER A 224 -11.92 5.94 7.11
N ASP A 225 -12.13 6.44 8.32
CA ASP A 225 -11.79 7.79 8.75
C ASP A 225 -10.75 7.83 9.88
N GLY A 226 -10.09 6.71 10.17
CA GLY A 226 -9.10 6.64 11.25
C GLY A 226 -9.69 6.65 12.66
N SER A 227 -11.01 6.51 12.81
CA SER A 227 -11.65 6.60 14.12
C SER A 227 -11.09 5.59 15.12
N ASN A 228 -10.54 6.10 16.23
CA ASN A 228 -9.89 5.32 17.29
C ASN A 228 -8.62 4.56 16.85
N GLU A 229 -8.04 4.88 15.69
CA GLU A 229 -6.81 4.26 15.19
C GLU A 229 -5.57 4.96 15.76
N PHE A 230 -4.51 4.20 16.01
CA PHE A 230 -3.21 4.69 16.48
C PHE A 230 -2.14 4.31 15.47
N ASP A 231 -1.88 5.23 14.54
CA ASP A 231 -0.96 4.97 13.45
C ASP A 231 0.41 5.58 13.68
N ILE A 232 1.40 5.05 12.98
CA ILE A 232 2.74 5.62 12.92
C ILE A 232 3.07 5.95 11.47
N LEU A 233 3.27 7.23 11.18
CA LEU A 233 3.65 7.72 9.87
C LEU A 233 5.09 8.25 9.96
N ILE A 234 5.99 7.64 9.21
CA ILE A 234 7.42 7.93 9.25
C ILE A 234 7.83 8.59 7.93
N GLY A 235 8.28 9.84 7.98
CA GLY A 235 8.81 10.56 6.82
C GLY A 235 10.06 9.91 6.22
N GLY A 236 10.25 10.11 4.92
CA GLY A 236 11.41 9.70 4.15
C GLY A 236 12.44 10.81 3.97
N SER A 237 13.20 10.74 2.88
CA SER A 237 14.21 11.75 2.52
C SER A 237 13.67 12.83 1.57
N GLY A 238 12.52 12.57 0.92
CA GLY A 238 11.82 13.46 0.00
C GLY A 238 10.84 14.37 0.72
N ARG A 239 9.97 15.03 -0.05
CA ARG A 239 8.92 15.89 0.55
C ARG A 239 7.75 15.02 0.96
N ASP A 240 7.54 14.87 2.26
CA ASP A 240 6.46 14.04 2.78
C ASP A 240 5.20 14.86 3.07
N THR A 241 4.05 14.29 2.74
CA THR A 241 2.73 14.79 3.13
C THR A 241 2.06 13.78 4.03
N PHE A 242 1.90 14.14 5.30
CA PHE A 242 1.14 13.39 6.29
C PHE A 242 -0.33 13.79 6.18
N ALA A 243 -1.15 12.95 5.54
CA ALA A 243 -2.55 13.26 5.28
C ALA A 243 -3.44 12.83 6.45
N LEU A 244 -3.89 13.81 7.25
CA LEU A 244 -4.77 13.60 8.40
C LEU A 244 -6.18 14.15 8.16
N GLY A 245 -6.50 14.47 6.91
CA GLY A 245 -7.81 14.90 6.46
C GLY A 245 -7.84 14.98 4.95
N LYS A 246 -9.04 15.07 4.40
CA LYS A 246 -9.27 15.11 2.95
C LYS A 246 -10.33 16.11 2.55
N GLU A 247 -10.34 16.42 1.25
CA GLU A 247 -11.48 17.06 0.61
C GLU A 247 -12.54 16.02 0.24
N ASN A 248 -13.79 16.43 0.31
CA ASN A 248 -14.93 15.67 -0.18
C ASN A 248 -15.31 16.20 -1.56
N ILE A 249 -15.08 15.39 -2.59
CA ILE A 249 -15.42 15.71 -3.98
C ILE A 249 -16.56 14.82 -4.46
N THR A 250 -17.50 15.40 -5.21
CA THR A 250 -18.49 14.62 -5.98
C THR A 250 -17.78 13.84 -7.08
N ARG A 251 -18.48 12.84 -7.65
CA ARG A 251 -18.03 12.12 -8.87
C ARG A 251 -17.78 13.04 -10.08
N ARG A 252 -18.30 14.28 -10.07
CA ARG A 252 -18.09 15.30 -11.12
C ARG A 252 -17.00 16.32 -10.75
N GLY A 253 -16.28 16.12 -9.66
CA GLY A 253 -15.19 17.00 -9.19
C GLY A 253 -15.65 18.23 -8.41
N SER A 254 -16.95 18.45 -8.19
CA SER A 254 -17.42 19.54 -7.33
C SER A 254 -17.08 19.27 -5.87
N LEU A 255 -16.47 20.25 -5.20
CA LEU A 255 -16.15 20.19 -3.78
C LEU A 255 -17.42 20.32 -2.91
N LEU A 256 -17.50 19.51 -1.85
CA LEU A 256 -18.64 19.43 -0.92
C LEU A 256 -18.26 19.78 0.52
N GLY A 257 -16.97 19.83 0.84
CA GLY A 257 -16.47 19.99 2.20
C GLY A 257 -15.18 19.22 2.41
N SER A 258 -14.90 18.91 3.67
CA SER A 258 -13.73 18.13 4.10
C SER A 258 -14.14 17.06 5.11
N THR A 259 -13.28 16.06 5.27
CA THR A 259 -13.39 15.06 6.34
C THR A 259 -12.09 15.08 7.12
N GLN A 260 -12.21 15.26 8.44
CA GLN A 260 -11.11 15.11 9.38
C GLN A 260 -10.94 13.63 9.72
N PHE A 261 -9.70 13.13 9.73
CA PHE A 261 -9.40 11.78 10.22
C PHE A 261 -9.11 11.79 11.72
N TYR A 262 -9.03 10.60 12.33
CA TYR A 262 -8.72 10.40 13.74
C TYR A 262 -9.78 11.01 14.67
N ILE A 263 -11.01 10.51 14.58
CA ILE A 263 -12.10 10.88 15.49
C ILE A 263 -12.06 9.96 16.72
N GLY A 264 -12.14 10.55 17.92
CA GLY A 264 -12.11 9.81 19.18
C GLY A 264 -10.70 9.61 19.76
N PRO A 265 -10.51 8.63 20.68
CA PRO A 265 -9.26 8.40 21.42
C PRO A 265 -7.98 8.08 20.61
N GLY A 266 -8.06 7.92 19.28
CA GLY A 266 -6.92 7.58 18.40
C GLY A 266 -6.21 8.81 17.81
N PHE A 267 -4.98 8.65 17.32
CA PHE A 267 -4.21 9.70 16.66
C PHE A 267 -3.03 9.16 15.82
N ALA A 268 -2.57 9.97 14.88
CA ALA A 268 -1.35 9.73 14.11
C ALA A 268 -0.08 10.11 14.90
N THR A 269 0.86 9.19 15.05
CA THR A 269 2.23 9.50 15.49
C THR A 269 3.09 9.78 14.26
N ILE A 270 3.59 11.01 14.14
CA ILE A 270 4.45 11.44 13.04
C ILE A 270 5.91 11.38 13.51
N ARG A 271 6.75 10.70 12.73
CA ARG A 271 8.21 10.60 12.93
C ARG A 271 8.94 11.15 11.72
N ASN A 272 10.15 11.65 11.95
CA ASN A 272 11.01 12.23 10.90
C ASN A 272 10.37 13.38 10.13
N PHE A 273 9.58 14.23 10.79
CA PHE A 273 9.06 15.45 10.17
C PHE A 273 10.17 16.49 10.02
N ASN A 274 10.40 16.95 8.79
CA ASN A 274 11.40 17.97 8.46
C ASN A 274 10.74 19.32 8.12
N GLN A 275 10.91 20.30 9.01
CA GLN A 275 10.31 21.63 8.85
C GLN A 275 10.75 22.32 7.54
N GLY A 276 9.79 22.91 6.82
CA GLY A 276 10.04 23.55 5.53
C GLY A 276 10.24 22.59 4.35
N GLN A 277 10.25 21.28 4.59
CA GLN A 277 10.28 20.24 3.55
C GLN A 277 8.97 19.43 3.55
N ASP A 278 8.53 19.01 4.72
CA ASP A 278 7.36 18.15 4.91
C ASP A 278 6.12 18.96 5.24
N THR A 279 4.97 18.32 5.09
CA THR A 279 3.67 18.94 5.25
C THR A 279 2.70 18.04 5.99
N ILE A 280 1.84 18.62 6.82
CA ILE A 280 0.71 17.94 7.44
C ILE A 280 -0.56 18.50 6.82
N GLN A 281 -1.31 17.66 6.11
CA GLN A 281 -2.60 18.04 5.53
C GLN A 281 -3.73 17.79 6.53
N LEU A 282 -4.51 18.82 6.79
CA LEU A 282 -5.63 18.82 7.72
C LEU A 282 -6.94 19.18 7.01
N ALA A 283 -8.07 18.75 7.56
CA ALA A 283 -9.39 19.20 7.10
C ALA A 283 -9.61 20.69 7.43
N GLY A 284 -10.13 21.45 6.47
CA GLY A 284 -10.49 22.86 6.63
C GLY A 284 -11.96 23.08 7.02
N SER A 285 -12.31 24.32 7.38
CA SER A 285 -13.68 24.73 7.75
C SER A 285 -14.39 25.46 6.60
N PHE A 286 -15.71 25.26 6.48
CA PHE A 286 -16.61 25.94 5.52
C PHE A 286 -16.88 27.43 5.84
N THR A 287 -16.48 27.91 7.02
CA THR A 287 -16.89 29.25 7.49
C THR A 287 -16.13 30.37 6.77
N LEU A 288 -16.86 31.39 6.29
CA LEU A 288 -16.44 32.58 5.53
C LEU A 288 -15.33 33.46 6.18
N SER A 289 -14.69 33.01 7.26
CA SER A 289 -13.50 33.59 7.85
C SER A 289 -12.31 32.67 7.55
N ASN A 290 -11.40 33.11 6.68
CA ASN A 290 -10.25 32.40 6.10
C ASN A 290 -9.16 31.94 7.11
N SER A 291 -9.51 31.61 8.35
CA SER A 291 -8.57 31.21 9.39
C SER A 291 -8.71 29.71 9.67
N TYR A 292 -8.09 28.90 8.83
CA TYR A 292 -8.06 27.44 8.96
C TYR A 292 -7.44 26.95 10.28
N LEU A 293 -6.70 27.81 10.99
CA LEU A 293 -6.12 27.55 12.32
C LEU A 293 -7.13 27.73 13.48
N ASP A 294 -8.33 28.26 13.24
CA ASP A 294 -9.31 28.47 14.32
C ASP A 294 -9.90 27.16 14.84
N ILE A 295 -9.75 26.07 14.09
CA ILE A 295 -10.26 24.72 14.38
C ILE A 295 -9.21 23.77 14.97
N PHE A 296 -7.94 24.16 15.02
CA PHE A 296 -6.88 23.36 15.64
C PHE A 296 -6.04 24.15 16.65
N SER A 297 -5.53 23.43 17.65
CA SER A 297 -4.50 23.88 18.57
C SER A 297 -3.23 23.10 18.29
N VAL A 298 -2.09 23.80 18.21
CA VAL A 298 -0.77 23.20 18.09
C VAL A 298 0.04 23.63 19.31
N PHE A 299 0.53 22.68 20.10
CA PHE A 299 1.23 22.99 21.34
C PHE A 299 2.24 21.91 21.74
N PRO A 300 3.32 22.29 22.42
CA PRO A 300 4.29 21.33 22.93
C PRO A 300 3.69 20.44 24.02
N ILE A 301 4.05 19.17 24.01
CA ILE A 301 3.73 18.18 25.05
C ILE A 301 5.00 17.46 25.52
N ASN A 302 4.87 16.56 26.49
CA ASN A 302 5.99 15.75 26.99
C ASN A 302 7.21 16.59 27.38
N ASN A 303 6.97 17.64 28.18
CA ASN A 303 7.97 18.62 28.62
C ASN A 303 8.67 19.35 27.46
N GLY A 304 7.97 19.60 26.36
CA GLY A 304 8.52 20.29 25.18
C GLY A 304 9.34 19.39 24.27
N ARG A 305 9.27 18.07 24.43
CA ARG A 305 9.93 17.12 23.52
C ARG A 305 9.16 16.94 22.22
N ASP A 306 7.84 16.83 22.30
CA ASP A 306 6.97 16.49 21.18
C ASP A 306 5.95 17.60 20.93
N LEU A 307 5.33 17.62 19.75
CA LEU A 307 4.30 18.59 19.39
C LEU A 307 2.97 17.88 19.17
N ALA A 308 1.90 18.34 19.83
CA ALA A 308 0.56 17.83 19.61
C ALA A 308 -0.23 18.76 18.68
N ILE A 309 -1.04 18.15 17.81
CA ILE A 309 -2.11 18.81 17.05
C ILE A 309 -3.44 18.28 17.57
N GLN A 310 -4.26 19.18 18.09
CA GLN A 310 -5.56 18.86 18.69
C GLN A 310 -6.66 19.64 17.99
N THR A 311 -7.82 19.02 17.86
CA THR A 311 -9.03 19.72 17.39
C THR A 311 -9.52 20.73 18.43
N LYS A 312 -10.12 21.84 18.01
CA LYS A 312 -10.86 22.79 18.89
C LYS A 312 -12.37 22.55 18.87
N GLY A 313 -12.80 21.39 18.38
CA GLY A 313 -14.20 21.07 18.09
C GLY A 313 -14.50 21.12 16.58
N PHE A 314 -14.70 19.96 15.97
CA PHE A 314 -15.25 19.87 14.60
C PHE A 314 -16.74 19.56 14.66
N ARG A 315 -17.55 20.30 13.89
CA ARG A 315 -18.90 19.84 13.59
C ARG A 315 -18.83 18.74 12.54
N ASN A 316 -18.93 17.48 12.98
CA ASN A 316 -19.01 16.34 12.10
C ASN A 316 -20.45 15.81 12.06
N ALA A 317 -20.94 15.50 10.86
CA ALA A 317 -22.19 14.79 10.69
C ALA A 317 -21.92 13.28 10.73
N ILE A 318 -22.11 12.64 11.87
CA ILE A 318 -22.02 11.19 12.01
C ILE A 318 -23.43 10.64 11.83
N ASN A 319 -23.68 9.87 10.76
CA ASN A 319 -25.02 9.32 10.44
C ASN A 319 -26.14 10.39 10.38
N GLY A 320 -25.82 11.61 9.93
CA GLY A 320 -26.76 12.73 9.88
C GLY A 320 -26.99 13.46 11.21
N VAL A 321 -26.30 13.06 12.29
CA VAL A 321 -26.32 13.75 13.58
C VAL A 321 -25.06 14.60 13.73
N LEU A 322 -25.25 15.89 14.01
CA LEU A 322 -24.14 16.80 14.29
C LEU A 322 -23.54 16.46 15.67
N SER A 323 -22.31 15.97 15.67
CA SER A 323 -21.48 15.71 16.84
C SER A 323 -20.29 16.66 16.84
N THR A 324 -19.88 17.14 18.02
CA THR A 324 -18.63 17.89 18.20
C THR A 324 -17.56 16.96 18.77
N SER A 325 -16.51 16.68 17.99
CA SER A 325 -15.31 16.01 18.49
C SER A 325 -14.58 16.98 19.43
N ASN A 326 -14.82 16.89 20.74
CA ASN A 326 -14.29 17.87 21.67
C ASN A 326 -12.85 17.51 22.03
N PHE A 327 -11.90 18.22 21.42
CA PHE A 327 -10.48 18.21 21.80
C PHE A 327 -9.75 16.89 21.60
N ASP A 328 -10.15 16.12 20.58
CA ASP A 328 -9.38 14.93 20.17
C ASP A 328 -8.00 15.37 19.67
N THR A 329 -6.95 14.71 20.16
CA THR A 329 -5.61 14.79 19.56
C THR A 329 -5.68 14.05 18.23
N ILE A 330 -5.25 14.67 17.15
CA ILE A 330 -5.24 14.03 15.83
C ILE A 330 -3.83 13.64 15.40
N ALA A 331 -2.81 14.30 15.94
CA ALA A 331 -1.43 13.93 15.72
C ALA A 331 -0.49 14.32 16.84
N VAL A 332 0.58 13.54 16.97
CA VAL A 332 1.75 13.83 17.78
C VAL A 332 2.99 13.73 16.91
N ILE A 333 3.78 14.80 16.82
CA ILE A 333 5.06 14.83 16.12
C ILE A 333 6.17 14.55 17.15
N GLU A 334 6.76 13.37 17.09
CA GLU A 334 7.85 12.98 17.99
C GLU A 334 9.11 13.81 17.71
N GLY A 335 9.71 14.37 18.77
CA GLY A 335 10.85 15.28 18.65
C GLY A 335 10.51 16.66 18.08
N GLY A 336 9.23 16.93 17.82
CA GLY A 336 8.76 18.16 17.18
C GLY A 336 8.55 19.35 18.12
N GLY A 337 8.89 19.26 19.41
CA GLY A 337 8.48 20.26 20.40
C GLY A 337 9.00 21.70 20.17
N ASN A 338 10.04 21.87 19.34
CA ASN A 338 10.56 23.18 18.93
C ASN A 338 10.09 23.63 17.53
N LEU A 339 9.28 22.83 16.83
CA LEU A 339 8.77 23.17 15.51
C LEU A 339 7.81 24.36 15.60
N THR A 340 7.87 25.22 14.59
CA THR A 340 6.86 26.26 14.38
C THR A 340 6.15 25.97 13.07
N LEU A 341 4.93 25.44 13.18
CA LEU A 341 4.13 25.07 12.03
C LEU A 341 3.27 26.25 11.58
N ASN A 342 3.44 26.65 10.31
CA ASN A 342 2.64 27.72 9.72
C ASN A 342 1.73 27.16 8.64
N GLN A 343 0.57 27.77 8.47
CA GLN A 343 -0.27 27.48 7.31
C GLN A 343 0.44 27.90 6.02
N LEU A 344 0.51 27.00 5.05
CA LEU A 344 1.11 27.27 3.75
C LEU A 344 0.18 28.06 2.81
N PRO A 345 0.70 29.00 1.99
CA PRO A 345 -0.08 30.00 1.24
C PRO A 345 -0.85 29.47 0.01
N SER A 346 -1.17 28.19 -0.06
CA SER A 346 -1.93 27.59 -1.17
C SER A 346 -2.67 26.34 -0.69
N SER A 347 -3.67 26.57 0.16
CA SER A 347 -4.56 25.54 0.67
C SER A 347 -5.76 25.46 -0.28
N PRO A 348 -6.10 24.30 -0.87
CA PRO A 348 -7.35 24.19 -1.63
C PRO A 348 -8.55 24.46 -0.71
N ASP A 349 -9.71 24.82 -1.26
CA ASP A 349 -10.77 25.49 -0.50
C ASP A 349 -11.20 24.75 0.78
N PHE A 350 -10.97 23.43 0.87
CA PHE A 350 -11.43 22.58 1.98
C PHE A 350 -10.35 21.84 2.78
N THR A 351 -9.08 21.86 2.38
CA THR A 351 -7.98 21.36 3.22
C THR A 351 -6.85 22.37 3.26
N PHE A 352 -6.03 22.32 4.30
CA PHE A 352 -4.84 23.16 4.38
C PHE A 352 -3.65 22.37 4.87
N SER A 353 -2.46 22.91 4.62
CA SER A 353 -1.21 22.28 5.01
C SER A 353 -0.47 23.12 6.03
N LEU A 354 0.08 22.44 7.03
CA LEU A 354 1.07 22.97 7.96
C LEU A 354 2.48 22.53 7.52
N GLY A 355 3.47 23.40 7.57
CA GLY A 355 4.86 23.12 7.18
C GLY A 355 5.90 23.99 7.84
#